data_AF-A0A0I9SDY0-F1
#
_entry.id   AF-A0A0I9SDY0-F1
#
_cell.length_a   1.000
_cell.length_b   1.000
_cell.length_c   1.000
_cell.angle_alpha   90.00
_cell.angle_beta   90.00
_cell.angle_gamma   90.00
#
_symmetry.space_group_name_H-M   'P 1'
#
loop_
_entity.id
_entity.type
_entity.pdbx_description
1 polymer ?
#
loop_
_entity_poly.entity_id
_entity_poly.type
_entity_poly.pdbx_seq_one_letter_code
_entity_poly.pdbx_strand_id
1 'polypeptide(L)'
;MRVHYLIRLDDACPTMDKNKWERIEFILDQYKICPMVGVIPFNQDISLERNETDYNFWDKVKDWQNKGWKIALHGYNHIYCSKNSGINPVHKRSEFAGLPLDIQKKKIVDGENILLMKGIRPTYFFAPSHTFDD
;
A
#
# COMPACT_ATOMS: atom_id res chain seq x y z
N MET A 1 5.24 -26.99 18.43
CA MET A 1 4.66 -26.23 17.30
C MET A 1 5.36 -24.88 17.25
N ARG A 2 5.85 -24.43 16.09
CA ARG A 2 6.41 -23.07 15.96
C ARG A 2 5.31 -22.13 15.47
N VAL A 3 5.19 -20.98 16.11
CA VAL A 3 4.23 -19.93 15.70
C VAL A 3 4.97 -18.99 14.74
N HIS A 4 4.31 -18.64 13.64
CA HIS A 4 4.81 -17.69 12.67
C HIS A 4 3.92 -16.45 12.67
N TYR A 5 4.55 -15.28 12.59
CA TYR A 5 3.87 -13.99 12.52
C TYR A 5 4.24 -13.31 11.21
N LEU A 6 3.28 -12.61 10.62
CA LEU A 6 3.47 -11.76 9.46
C LEU A 6 3.12 -10.33 9.87
N ILE A 7 4.01 -9.39 9.54
CA ILE A 7 3.79 -7.97 9.78
C ILE A 7 3.42 -7.33 8.45
N ARG A 8 2.26 -6.66 8.43
CA ARG A 8 1.76 -5.87 7.30
C ARG A 8 1.64 -4.42 7.76
N LEU A 9 2.18 -3.51 6.95
CA LEU A 9 2.07 -2.06 7.12
C LEU A 9 1.37 -1.49 5.89
N ASP A 10 0.32 -0.71 6.09
CA ASP A 10 -0.48 -0.13 5.00
C ASP A 10 -0.25 1.39 4.91
N ASP A 11 -0.78 1.98 3.84
CA ASP A 11 -0.83 3.44 3.62
C ASP A 11 0.53 4.14 3.45
N ALA A 12 1.57 3.44 2.97
CA ALA A 12 2.82 4.09 2.61
C ALA A 12 2.62 4.99 1.37
N CYS A 13 2.82 6.29 1.53
CA CYS A 13 2.71 7.28 0.46
C CYS A 13 3.59 8.52 0.75
N PRO A 14 3.86 9.40 -0.23
CA PRO A 14 4.76 10.54 -0.02
C PRO A 14 4.37 11.50 1.11
N THR A 15 3.10 11.56 1.47
CA THR A 15 2.55 12.47 2.50
C THR A 15 2.20 11.76 3.81
N MET A 16 2.59 10.49 3.95
CA MET A 16 2.36 9.67 5.15
C MET A 16 2.97 10.29 6.42
N ASP A 17 2.52 9.81 7.59
CA ASP A 17 3.04 10.22 8.90
C ASP A 17 4.50 9.77 9.09
N LYS A 18 5.45 10.66 8.76
CA LYS A 18 6.89 10.34 8.67
C LYS A 18 7.44 9.84 10.00
N ASN A 19 7.05 10.48 11.10
CA ASN A 19 7.53 10.13 12.44
C ASN A 19 7.09 8.72 12.86
N LYS A 20 5.86 8.31 12.53
CA LYS A 20 5.40 6.94 12.80
C LYS A 20 6.12 5.91 11.93
N TRP A 21 6.32 6.22 10.65
CA TRP A 21 7.04 5.36 9.72
C TRP A 21 8.50 5.15 10.11
N GLU A 22 9.21 6.21 10.45
CA GLU A 22 10.61 6.14 10.92
C GLU A 22 10.71 5.33 12.22
N ARG A 23 9.75 5.49 13.14
CA ARG A 23 9.71 4.71 14.38
C ARG A 23 9.49 3.22 14.15
N ILE A 24 8.53 2.84 13.30
CA ILE A 24 8.26 1.42 13.03
C ILE A 24 9.40 0.79 12.22
N GLU A 25 9.96 1.53 11.25
CA GLU A 25 11.12 1.09 10.49
C GLU A 25 12.32 0.84 11.39
N PHE A 26 12.65 1.79 12.28
CA PHE A 26 13.73 1.62 13.24
C PHE A 26 13.55 0.35 14.07
N ILE A 27 12.36 0.12 14.64
CA ILE A 27 12.07 -1.07 15.45
C ILE A 27 12.27 -2.35 14.62
N LEU A 28 11.70 -2.42 13.42
CA LEU A 28 11.79 -3.62 12.59
C LEU A 28 13.23 -3.91 12.16
N ASP A 29 14.01 -2.87 11.83
CA ASP A 29 15.41 -3.00 11.47
C ASP A 29 16.28 -3.45 12.65
N GLN A 30 16.04 -2.94 13.86
CA GLN A 30 16.73 -3.39 15.08
C GLN A 30 16.56 -4.90 15.31
N TYR A 31 15.37 -5.43 15.04
CA TYR A 31 15.06 -6.86 15.19
C TYR A 31 15.27 -7.68 13.91
N LYS A 32 15.77 -7.07 12.82
CA LYS A 32 15.97 -7.71 11.51
C LYS A 32 14.70 -8.37 10.96
N ILE A 33 13.55 -7.74 11.18
CA ILE A 33 12.25 -8.21 10.70
C ILE A 33 11.93 -7.56 9.36
N CYS A 34 11.54 -8.37 8.37
CA CYS A 34 11.12 -7.90 7.04
C CYS A 34 9.59 -7.97 6.90
N PRO A 35 8.86 -6.84 7.03
CA PRO A 35 7.42 -6.78 6.84
C PRO A 35 7.01 -6.81 5.36
N MET A 36 5.70 -6.83 5.14
CA MET A 36 5.07 -6.43 3.89
C MET A 36 4.56 -4.99 4.00
N VAL A 37 4.75 -4.18 2.97
CA VAL A 37 4.36 -2.77 2.94
C VAL A 37 3.45 -2.49 1.75
N GLY A 38 2.23 -2.01 2.02
CA GLY A 38 1.31 -1.49 1.03
C GLY A 38 1.68 -0.07 0.63
N VAL A 39 2.12 0.11 -0.63
CA VAL A 39 2.49 1.41 -1.19
C VAL A 39 1.39 1.90 -2.11
N ILE A 40 0.91 3.12 -1.87
CA ILE A 40 -0.08 3.81 -2.72
C ILE A 40 0.68 4.56 -3.82
N PRO A 41 0.56 4.17 -5.10
CA PRO A 41 1.36 4.73 -6.18
C PRO A 41 1.01 6.18 -6.50
N PHE A 42 -0.27 6.55 -6.40
CA PHE A 42 -0.78 7.88 -6.77
C PHE A 42 -1.81 8.38 -5.76
N ASN A 43 -1.39 8.57 -4.49
CA ASN A 43 -2.31 8.94 -3.41
C ASN A 43 -3.11 10.22 -3.73
N GLN A 44 -4.43 10.12 -3.63
CA GLN A 44 -5.36 11.26 -3.64
C GLN A 44 -6.24 11.28 -2.38
N ASP A 45 -6.03 10.37 -1.43
CA ASP A 45 -6.73 10.38 -0.14
C ASP A 45 -6.13 11.45 0.79
N ILE A 46 -6.87 12.53 0.97
CA ILE A 46 -6.53 13.67 1.83
C ILE A 46 -6.35 13.22 3.30
N SER A 47 -7.01 12.15 3.73
CA SER A 47 -6.86 11.63 5.09
C SER A 47 -5.49 10.97 5.34
N LEU A 48 -4.74 10.69 4.28
CA LEU A 48 -3.36 10.20 4.33
C LEU A 48 -2.33 11.32 4.15
N GLU A 49 -2.76 12.56 3.90
CA GLU A 49 -1.87 13.73 3.85
C GLU A 49 -1.55 14.24 5.27
N ARG A 50 -0.65 13.54 5.96
CA ARG A 50 -0.26 13.83 7.35
C ARG A 50 0.96 14.73 7.47
N ASN A 51 1.80 14.77 6.43
CA ASN A 51 2.98 15.61 6.34
C ASN A 51 3.13 16.17 4.92
N GLU A 52 4.01 17.16 4.75
CA GLU A 52 4.44 17.61 3.43
C GLU A 52 5.06 16.47 2.62
N THR A 53 4.86 16.51 1.30
CA THR A 53 5.39 15.53 0.35
C THR A 53 6.88 15.28 0.58
N ASP A 54 7.22 14.04 0.89
CA ASP A 54 8.61 13.57 0.92
C ASP A 54 9.08 13.24 -0.50
N TYR A 55 9.89 14.13 -1.07
CA TYR A 55 10.46 13.94 -2.40
C TYR A 55 11.42 12.73 -2.48
N ASN A 56 11.94 12.27 -1.34
CA ASN A 56 12.81 11.09 -1.24
C ASN A 56 12.04 9.80 -0.93
N PHE A 57 10.70 9.85 -0.85
CA PHE A 57 9.86 8.70 -0.52
C PHE A 57 10.19 7.47 -1.38
N TRP A 58 10.35 7.65 -2.69
CA TRP A 58 10.63 6.53 -3.60
C TRP A 58 12.00 5.90 -3.38
N ASP A 59 12.99 6.67 -2.92
CA ASP A 59 14.28 6.13 -2.53
C ASP A 59 14.15 5.28 -1.27
N LYS A 60 13.36 5.74 -0.27
CA LYS A 60 13.04 4.94 0.92
C LYS A 60 12.36 3.62 0.57
N VAL A 61 11.36 3.63 -0.33
CA VAL A 61 10.68 2.39 -0.75
C VAL A 61 11.64 1.42 -1.46
N LYS A 62 12.56 1.94 -2.29
CA LYS A 62 13.62 1.11 -2.90
C LYS A 62 14.55 0.54 -1.84
N ASP A 63 14.92 1.31 -0.82
CA ASP A 63 15.75 0.82 0.28
C ASP A 63 15.04 -0.29 1.06
N TRP A 64 13.74 -0.14 1.34
CA TRP A 64 12.91 -1.20 1.92
C TRP A 64 12.95 -2.49 1.09
N GLN A 65 12.76 -2.37 -0.23
CA GLN A 65 12.86 -3.51 -1.14
C GLN A 65 14.26 -4.15 -1.11
N ASN A 66 15.33 -3.35 -1.12
CA ASN A 66 16.72 -3.82 -1.13
C ASN A 66 17.11 -4.54 0.16
N LYS A 67 16.58 -4.13 1.31
CA LYS A 67 16.77 -4.85 2.59
C LYS A 67 15.87 -6.08 2.76
N GLY A 68 15.02 -6.38 1.78
CA GLY A 68 14.21 -7.61 1.75
C GLY A 68 12.76 -7.45 2.22
N TRP A 69 12.30 -6.24 2.52
CA TRP A 69 10.88 -5.99 2.76
C TRP A 69 10.08 -6.27 1.49
N LYS A 70 8.84 -6.72 1.65
CA LYS A 70 7.97 -7.04 0.51
C LYS A 70 7.05 -5.89 0.20
N ILE A 71 7.09 -5.40 -1.03
CA ILE A 71 6.22 -4.31 -1.46
C ILE A 71 4.95 -4.88 -2.08
N ALA A 72 3.81 -4.34 -1.66
CA ALA A 72 2.50 -4.60 -2.20
C ALA A 72 1.95 -3.33 -2.86
N LEU A 73 1.26 -3.50 -3.99
CA LEU A 73 0.44 -2.44 -4.57
C LEU A 73 -0.76 -2.22 -3.64
N HIS A 74 -0.89 -1.02 -3.06
CA HIS A 74 -2.01 -0.69 -2.17
C HIS A 74 -3.03 0.20 -2.87
N GLY A 75 -3.82 -0.41 -3.75
CA GLY A 75 -4.73 0.30 -4.64
C GLY A 75 -4.01 1.14 -5.69
N TYR A 76 -4.68 2.17 -6.21
CA TYR A 76 -4.09 3.11 -7.16
C TYR A 76 -4.03 4.51 -6.57
N ASN A 77 -5.20 5.10 -6.33
CA ASN A 77 -5.31 6.46 -5.81
C ASN A 77 -5.94 6.56 -4.42
N HIS A 78 -6.28 5.41 -3.83
CA HIS A 78 -6.85 5.29 -2.49
C HIS A 78 -8.17 6.06 -2.32
N ILE A 79 -8.91 6.27 -3.42
CA ILE A 79 -10.22 6.93 -3.39
C ILE A 79 -11.34 5.91 -3.25
N TYR A 80 -12.09 6.02 -2.15
CA TYR A 80 -13.29 5.22 -1.88
C TYR A 80 -14.47 5.71 -2.72
N CYS A 81 -14.58 5.20 -3.95
CA CYS A 81 -15.62 5.57 -4.91
C CYS A 81 -16.83 4.63 -4.92
N SER A 82 -16.76 3.51 -4.19
CA SER A 82 -17.85 2.54 -4.08
C SER A 82 -18.21 2.28 -2.61
N LYS A 83 -19.48 1.91 -2.36
CA LYS A 83 -19.98 1.43 -1.06
C LYS A 83 -20.12 -0.10 -1.01
N ASN A 84 -19.73 -0.79 -2.08
CA ASN A 84 -19.75 -2.25 -2.09
C ASN A 84 -18.71 -2.79 -1.11
N SER A 85 -19.14 -3.75 -0.31
CA SER A 85 -18.31 -4.41 0.71
C SER A 85 -17.48 -5.56 0.14
N GLY A 86 -17.73 -5.97 -1.11
CA GLY A 86 -17.02 -7.07 -1.76
C GLY A 86 -17.20 -8.41 -1.04
N ILE A 87 -16.23 -9.32 -1.23
CA ILE A 87 -16.22 -10.67 -0.65
C ILE A 87 -15.83 -10.63 0.84
N ASN A 88 -15.12 -9.58 1.28
CA ASN A 88 -14.66 -9.41 2.66
C ASN A 88 -15.31 -8.16 3.31
N PRO A 89 -16.51 -8.29 3.90
CA PRO A 89 -17.36 -7.16 4.25
C PRO A 89 -16.99 -6.49 5.59
N VAL A 90 -15.70 -6.22 5.80
CA VAL A 90 -15.21 -5.50 7.00
C VAL A 90 -15.58 -4.02 6.93
N HIS A 91 -15.65 -3.46 5.72
CA HIS A 91 -15.98 -2.06 5.48
C HIS A 91 -17.06 -1.89 4.40
N LYS A 92 -17.81 -0.78 4.48
CA LYS A 92 -18.83 -0.38 3.49
C LYS A 92 -18.31 0.74 2.57
N ARG A 93 -17.06 0.60 2.16
CA ARG A 93 -16.34 1.52 1.26
C ARG A 93 -15.24 0.77 0.52
N SER A 94 -15.07 1.05 -0.76
CA SER A 94 -14.06 0.42 -1.60
C SER A 94 -13.52 1.35 -2.69
N GLU A 95 -12.25 1.15 -3.05
CA GLU A 95 -11.68 1.69 -4.29
C GLU A 95 -11.99 0.78 -5.50
N PHE A 96 -12.25 -0.51 -5.28
CA PHE A 96 -12.33 -1.52 -6.34
C PHE A 96 -13.69 -2.20 -6.41
N ALA A 97 -14.16 -2.74 -5.28
CA ALA A 97 -15.35 -3.58 -5.25
C ALA A 97 -16.58 -2.81 -5.77
N GLY A 98 -17.38 -3.42 -6.63
CA GLY A 98 -18.55 -2.85 -7.29
C GLY A 98 -18.23 -1.95 -8.49
N LEU A 99 -16.96 -1.78 -8.87
CA LEU A 99 -16.61 -1.15 -10.14
C LEU A 99 -16.61 -2.16 -11.29
N PRO A 100 -16.85 -1.71 -12.53
CA PRO A 100 -16.64 -2.55 -13.72
C PRO A 100 -15.22 -3.12 -13.78
N LEU A 101 -15.09 -4.38 -14.21
CA LEU A 101 -13.82 -5.12 -14.23
C LEU A 101 -12.72 -4.42 -15.03
N ASP A 102 -13.07 -3.76 -16.13
CA ASP A 102 -12.14 -2.98 -16.95
C ASP A 102 -11.57 -1.78 -16.20
N ILE A 103 -12.38 -1.11 -15.37
CA ILE A 103 -11.94 -0.01 -14.50
C ILE A 103 -11.02 -0.52 -13.39
N GLN A 104 -11.38 -1.65 -12.76
CA GLN A 104 -10.53 -2.28 -11.74
C GLN A 104 -9.16 -2.67 -12.31
N LYS A 105 -9.15 -3.35 -13.47
CA LYS A 105 -7.92 -3.71 -14.18
C LYS A 105 -7.07 -2.49 -14.52
N LYS A 106 -7.70 -1.43 -15.05
CA LYS A 106 -7.01 -0.19 -15.38
C LYS A 106 -6.31 0.41 -14.16
N LYS A 107 -7.00 0.49 -13.01
CA LYS A 107 -6.40 0.98 -11.75
C LYS A 107 -5.19 0.15 -11.33
N ILE A 108 -5.29 -1.18 -11.36
CA ILE A 108 -4.17 -2.07 -11.00
C ILE A 108 -2.98 -1.83 -11.93
N VAL A 109 -3.21 -1.83 -13.25
CA VAL A 109 -2.16 -1.64 -14.26
C VAL A 109 -1.51 -0.26 -14.15
N ASP A 110 -2.30 0.81 -14.01
CA ASP A 110 -1.77 2.16 -13.86
C ASP A 110 -0.92 2.28 -12.58
N GLY A 111 -1.38 1.71 -11.47
CA GLY A 111 -0.66 1.71 -10.21
C GLY A 111 0.64 0.89 -10.26
N GLU A 112 0.59 -0.31 -10.82
CA GLU A 112 1.76 -1.16 -11.02
C GLU A 112 2.81 -0.47 -11.91
N ASN A 113 2.38 0.13 -13.02
CA ASN A 113 3.28 0.84 -13.93
C ASN A 113 4.02 1.99 -13.23
N ILE A 114 3.34 2.75 -12.36
CA ILE A 114 3.99 3.80 -11.57
C ILE A 114 5.09 3.20 -10.67
N LEU A 115 4.79 2.13 -9.94
CA LEU A 115 5.79 1.48 -9.08
C LEU A 115 6.97 0.95 -9.91
N LEU A 116 6.71 0.31 -11.03
CA LEU A 116 7.75 -0.20 -11.94
C LEU A 116 8.63 0.93 -12.49
N MET A 117 8.05 2.05 -12.90
CA MET A 117 8.79 3.25 -13.33
C MET A 117 9.67 3.83 -12.22
N LYS A 118 9.31 3.64 -10.96
CA LYS A 118 10.12 4.02 -9.78
C LYS A 118 11.15 2.97 -9.39
N GLY A 119 11.26 1.86 -10.13
CA GLY A 119 12.18 0.76 -9.83
C GLY A 119 11.71 -0.17 -8.71
N ILE A 120 10.42 -0.11 -8.37
CA ILE A 120 9.79 -0.88 -7.30
C ILE A 120 8.97 -1.99 -7.96
N ARG A 121 9.18 -3.23 -7.50
CA ARG A 121 8.50 -4.42 -8.03
C ARG A 121 7.48 -4.91 -7.01
N PRO A 122 6.21 -4.49 -7.09
CA PRO A 122 5.18 -5.05 -6.22
C PRO A 122 4.98 -6.53 -6.53
N THR A 123 4.95 -7.38 -5.50
CA THR A 123 4.70 -8.83 -5.66
C THR A 123 3.37 -9.26 -5.03
N TYR A 124 2.65 -8.33 -4.44
CA TYR A 124 1.39 -8.55 -3.73
C TYR A 124 0.44 -7.38 -4.02
N PHE A 125 -0.84 -7.61 -3.78
CA PHE A 125 -1.86 -6.57 -3.86
C PHE A 125 -2.62 -6.50 -2.54
N PHE A 126 -2.73 -5.28 -2.00
CA PHE A 126 -3.49 -4.97 -0.81
C PHE A 126 -4.67 -4.08 -1.21
N ALA A 127 -5.89 -4.62 -1.18
CA ALA A 127 -7.07 -3.82 -1.43
C ALA A 127 -7.28 -2.77 -0.32
N PRO A 128 -7.41 -1.46 -0.65
CA PRO A 128 -7.77 -0.43 0.33
C PRO A 128 -9.07 -0.72 1.06
N SER A 129 -9.10 -0.41 2.36
CA SER A 129 -10.20 -0.81 3.25
C SER A 129 -10.56 -2.30 3.18
N HIS A 130 -9.61 -3.19 2.84
CA HIS A 130 -9.78 -4.65 2.83
C HIS A 130 -10.98 -5.16 2.00
N THR A 131 -11.46 -4.37 1.02
CA THR A 131 -12.62 -4.71 0.19
C THR A 131 -12.21 -4.96 -1.25
N PHE A 132 -12.55 -6.14 -1.76
CA PHE A 132 -12.30 -6.58 -3.13
C PHE A 132 -13.42 -7.55 -3.54
N ASP A 133 -13.66 -7.73 -4.84
CA ASP A 133 -14.68 -8.61 -5.40
C ASP A 133 -14.12 -9.61 -6.42
N ASP A 134 -15.01 -10.44 -6.97
CA ASP A 134 -14.70 -11.58 -7.85
C ASP A 134 -14.37 -11.15 -9.29
#